data_AF-A0A380D5H7-F1
#
_entry.id   AF-A0A380D5H7-F1
#
_cell.length_a   1.000
_cell.length_b   1.000
_cell.length_c   1.000
_cell.angle_alpha   90.00
_cell.angle_beta   90.00
_cell.angle_gamma   90.00
#
_symmetry.space_group_name_H-M   'P 1'
#
loop_
_entity.id
_entity.type
_entity.pdbx_description
1 polymer ?
#
loop_
_entity_poly.entity_id
_entity_poly.type
_entity_poly.pdbx_seq_one_letter_code
_entity_poly.pdbx_strand_id
1 'polypeptide(L)' 'MQFKVYAYKRESRYRLFVDVQSDIIDTPGRRMVIPLASAVR' A
#
# COMPACT_ATOMS: atom_id res chain seq x y z
N MET A 1 8.62 -2.27 -2.39
CA MET A 1 9.01 -1.96 -3.77
C MET A 1 8.04 -0.93 -4.26
N GLN A 2 8.54 0.25 -4.61
CA GLN A 2 7.71 1.37 -5.02
C GLN A 2 6.80 0.96 -6.19
N PHE A 3 5.54 1.42 -6.15
CA PHE A 3 4.48 1.18 -7.12
C PHE A 3 3.91 -0.25 -7.19
N LYS A 4 4.35 -1.16 -6.32
CA LYS A 4 3.75 -2.50 -6.23
C LYS A 4 2.47 -2.46 -5.40
N VAL A 5 1.45 -3.18 -5.87
CA VAL A 5 0.15 -3.31 -5.19
C VAL A 5 0.12 -4.59 -4.36
N TYR A 6 -0.45 -4.49 -3.17
CA TYR A 6 -0.58 -5.60 -2.23
C TYR A 6 -1.98 -5.63 -1.61
N ALA A 7 -2.39 -6.81 -1.13
CA ALA A 7 -3.60 -6.97 -0.36
C ALA A 7 -3.35 -6.73 1.15
N TYR A 8 -4.32 -6.12 1.83
CA TYR A 8 -4.31 -6.08 3.29
C TYR A 8 -4.48 -7.49 3.86
N LYS A 9 -3.59 -7.88 4.78
CA LYS A 9 -3.68 -9.17 5.51
C LYS A 9 -4.64 -9.14 6.70
N ARG A 10 -5.05 -7.94 7.13
CA ARG A 10 -5.93 -7.71 8.29
C ARG A 10 -7.23 -7.04 7.82
N GLU A 11 -8.27 -7.13 8.62
CA GLU A 11 -9.52 -6.43 8.37
C GLU A 11 -9.28 -4.92 8.24
N SER A 12 -9.80 -4.34 7.16
CA SER A 12 -9.63 -2.93 6.80
C SER A 12 -10.79 -2.52 5.89
N ARG A 13 -11.15 -1.23 5.92
CA ARG A 13 -12.11 -0.64 4.97
C ARG A 13 -11.65 -0.79 3.51
N TYR A 14 -10.34 -0.90 3.28
CA TYR A 14 -9.74 -1.08 1.97
C TYR A 14 -9.14 -2.48 1.82
N ARG A 15 -9.22 -3.02 0.60
CA ARG A 15 -8.69 -4.35 0.29
C ARG A 15 -7.27 -4.32 -0.29
N LEU A 16 -6.93 -3.23 -0.98
CA LEU A 16 -5.66 -3.06 -1.68
C LEU A 16 -4.98 -1.77 -1.24
N PHE A 17 -3.66 -1.74 -1.38
CA PHE A 17 -2.84 -0.55 -1.23
C PHE A 17 -1.65 -0.61 -2.19
N VAL A 18 -1.18 0.56 -2.61
CA VAL A 18 0.05 0.72 -3.41
C VAL A 18 1.17 1.21 -2.50
N ASP A 19 2.33 0.58 -2.61
CA ASP A 19 3.57 1.04 -1.97
C ASP A 19 4.06 2.31 -2.68
N VAL A 20 4.22 3.41 -1.96
CA VAL A 20 4.67 4.69 -2.54
C VAL A 20 6.03 5.13 -2.01
N GLN A 21 6.58 4.40 -1.05
CA GLN A 21 7.88 4.72 -0.48
C GLN A 21 8.98 4.41 -1.50
N SER A 22 9.94 5.32 -1.64
CA SER A 22 11.11 5.09 -2.47
C SER A 22 11.90 3.87 -1.96
N ASP A 23 12.44 3.08 -2.87
CA ASP A 23 13.16 1.85 -2.51
C ASP A 23 14.53 2.10 -1.89
N ILE A 24 15.07 3.32 -2.01
CA ILE A 24 16.32 3.72 -1.34
C ILE A 24 16.12 4.16 0.12
N ILE A 25 14.87 4.40 0.54
CA ILE A 25 14.56 4.86 1.90
C ILE A 25 14.28 3.66 2.78
N ASP A 26 15.16 3.42 3.75
CA ASP A 26 14.97 2.38 4.75
C ASP A 26 14.09 2.88 5.91
N THR A 27 13.03 2.12 6.18
CA THR A 27 12.19 2.28 7.37
C THR A 27 11.89 0.89 7.92
N PRO A 28 12.71 0.37 8.86
CA PRO A 28 12.60 -1.01 9.31
C PRO A 28 11.18 -1.40 9.76
N GLY A 29 10.64 -2.46 9.17
CA GLY A 29 9.32 -3.01 9.49
C GLY A 29 8.11 -2.17 9.05
N ARG A 30 8.31 -1.06 8.33
CA ARG A 30 7.24 -0.16 7.87
C ARG A 30 7.44 0.21 6.40
N ARG A 31 6.34 0.57 5.73
CA ARG A 31 6.33 1.19 4.40
C ARG A 31 5.23 2.23 4.33
N MET A 32 5.48 3.36 3.67
CA MET A 32 4.41 4.29 3.30
C MET A 32 3.59 3.72 2.15
N VAL A 33 2.26 3.75 2.30
CA VAL A 33 1.31 3.18 1.32
C VAL A 33 0.10 4.10 1.15
N ILE A 34 -0.54 4.02 -0.02
CA ILE A 34 -1.83 4.67 -0.28
C ILE A 34 -2.90 3.58 -0.49
N PRO A 35 -3.99 3.55 0.30
CA PRO A 35 -5.09 2.61 0.10
C PRO A 35 -5.83 2.86 -1.22
N LEU A 36 -6.29 1.78 -1.87
CA LEU A 36 -7.06 1.85 -3.11
C LEU A 36 -8.53 1.54 -2.82
N ALA A 37 -9.41 2.43 -3.26
CA ALA A 37 -10.86 2.26 -3.24
C ALA A 37 -11.35 1.68 -4.58
N SER A 38 -12.50 1.00 -4.56
CA SER A 38 -13.20 0.72 -5.82
C SER A 38 -13.61 2.04 -6.45
N ALA A 39 -13.37 2.19 -7.75
CA ALA A 39 -14.00 3.27 -8.50
C ALA A 39 -15.52 3.06 -8.48
N VAL A 40 -16.26 4.15 -8.26
CA VAL A 40 -17.69 4.21 -8.57
C VAL A 40 -17.77 4.73 -9.99
N ARG A 41 -18.58 4.06 -10.81
CA ARG A 41 -18.73 4.38 -12.23
C ARG A 41 -19.72 5.52 -12.43
#